data_AF-C9SBF4-F1
#
_entry.id   AF-C9SBF4-F1
#
_cell.length_a   1.000
_cell.length_b   1.000
_cell.length_c   1.000
_cell.angle_alpha   90.00
_cell.angle_beta   90.00
_cell.angle_gamma   90.00
#
_symmetry.space_group_name_H-M   'P 1'
#
loop_
_entity.id
_entity.type
_entity.pdbx_description
1 polymer ?
#
loop_
_entity_poly.entity_id
_entity_poly.type
_entity_poly.pdbx_seq_one_letter_code
_entity_poly.pdbx_strand_id
1 'polypeptide(L)'
;MVGWNGLPAELKALTLSFAIAAAQQKPKAHHLASYAVVCRDWQDAVEPANFASLRVTAGDLADFVSLVVGPRRRYLKHLLLGIELPKYNTAQGQGARDG
;
A
#
# COMPACT_ATOMS: atom_id res chain seq x y z
N MET A 1 28.96 -15.41 -12.49
CA MET A 1 28.42 -14.30 -11.67
C MET A 1 27.45 -14.91 -10.68
N VAL A 2 27.64 -14.74 -9.37
CA VAL A 2 26.70 -15.25 -8.37
C VAL A 2 25.50 -14.30 -8.36
N GLY A 3 24.36 -14.76 -8.88
CA GLY A 3 23.10 -14.00 -8.86
C GLY A 3 22.41 -14.07 -7.50
N TRP A 4 21.22 -13.46 -7.39
CA TRP A 4 20.41 -13.43 -6.16
C TRP A 4 20.33 -14.80 -5.46
N ASN A 5 20.11 -15.87 -6.23
CA ASN A 5 19.92 -17.22 -5.70
C ASN A 5 21.15 -17.83 -5.01
N GLY A 6 22.35 -17.31 -5.28
CA GLY A 6 23.58 -17.79 -4.64
C GLY A 6 24.03 -16.94 -3.44
N LEU A 7 23.26 -15.91 -3.06
CA LEU A 7 23.52 -15.18 -1.82
C LEU A 7 23.06 -15.99 -0.59
N PRO A 8 23.85 -15.99 0.50
CA PRO A 8 23.40 -16.44 1.81
C PRO A 8 22.08 -15.78 2.24
N ALA A 9 21.26 -16.52 2.99
CA ALA A 9 19.94 -16.07 3.41
C ALA A 9 20.00 -14.79 4.25
N GLU A 10 21.03 -14.64 5.06
CA GLU A 10 21.28 -13.48 5.92
C GLU A 10 21.52 -12.22 5.09
N LEU A 11 22.31 -12.34 4.00
CA LEU A 11 22.57 -11.21 3.11
C LEU A 11 21.33 -10.84 2.29
N LYS A 12 20.55 -11.84 1.85
CA LYS A 12 19.25 -11.59 1.22
C LYS A 12 18.30 -10.82 2.15
N ALA A 13 18.16 -11.30 3.39
CA ALA A 13 17.28 -10.71 4.39
C ALA A 13 17.72 -9.28 4.75
N LEU A 14 19.02 -9.06 4.96
CA LEU A 14 19.58 -7.73 5.22
C LEU A 14 19.34 -6.77 4.04
N THR A 15 19.59 -7.22 2.82
CA THR A 15 19.38 -6.38 1.62
C THR A 15 17.92 -5.98 1.46
N LEU A 16 16.99 -6.93 1.62
CA LEU A 16 15.55 -6.66 1.53
C LEU A 16 15.06 -5.76 2.65
N SER A 17 15.54 -5.93 3.89
CA SER A 17 15.15 -5.07 5.00
C SER A 17 15.58 -3.62 4.77
N PHE A 18 16.79 -3.39 4.27
CA PHE A 18 17.26 -2.06 3.87
C PHE A 18 16.43 -1.48 2.71
N ALA A 19 16.14 -2.28 1.68
CA ALA A 19 15.34 -1.83 0.55
C ALA A 19 13.91 -1.44 0.96
N ILE A 20 13.29 -2.22 1.84
CA ILE A 20 11.95 -1.94 2.40
C ILE A 20 11.98 -0.66 3.23
N ALA A 21 12.96 -0.52 4.13
CA ALA A 21 13.09 0.66 4.98
C ALA A 21 13.30 1.93 4.14
N ALA A 22 14.16 1.87 3.11
CA ALA A 22 14.38 2.98 2.18
C ALA A 22 13.09 3.35 1.43
N ALA A 23 12.32 2.36 0.99
CA ALA A 23 11.06 2.60 0.30
C ALA A 23 10.00 3.24 1.20
N GLN A 24 9.93 2.85 2.47
CA GLN A 24 9.02 3.45 3.46
C GLN A 24 9.38 4.91 3.78
N GLN A 25 10.67 5.26 3.77
CA GLN A 25 11.11 6.65 3.98
C GLN A 25 10.81 7.56 2.79
N LYS A 26 10.81 7.01 1.56
CA LYS A 26 10.59 7.76 0.32
C LYS A 26 9.51 7.09 -0.55
N PRO A 27 8.24 7.10 -0.10
CA PRO A 27 7.16 6.36 -0.77
C PRO A 27 6.85 6.86 -2.19
N LYS A 28 7.16 8.13 -2.51
CA LYS A 28 7.01 8.66 -3.88
C LYS A 28 8.09 8.16 -4.86
N ALA A 29 9.25 7.76 -4.34
CA ALA A 29 10.38 7.30 -5.16
C ALA A 29 10.40 5.77 -5.30
N HIS A 30 9.79 5.05 -4.37
CA HIS A 30 9.80 3.59 -4.33
C HIS A 30 8.41 3.03 -4.05
N HIS A 31 7.90 2.25 -5.00
CA HIS A 31 6.66 1.52 -4.84
C HIS A 31 6.99 0.09 -4.40
N LEU A 32 6.71 -0.26 -3.13
CA LEU A 32 6.96 -1.61 -2.59
C LEU A 32 6.29 -2.70 -3.43
N ALA A 33 5.14 -2.40 -4.04
CA ALA A 33 4.47 -3.30 -4.97
C ALA A 33 5.38 -3.79 -6.12
N SER A 34 6.27 -2.93 -6.63
CA SER A 34 7.21 -3.28 -7.70
C SER A 34 8.29 -4.26 -7.25
N TYR A 35 8.59 -4.34 -5.96
CA TYR A 35 9.57 -5.29 -5.43
C TYR A 35 8.96 -6.69 -5.29
N ALA A 36 7.65 -6.75 -5.02
CA ALA A 36 6.94 -8.03 -4.85
C ALA A 36 6.85 -8.88 -6.13
N VAL A 37 7.13 -8.30 -7.32
CA VAL A 37 7.08 -9.02 -8.60
C VAL A 37 8.45 -9.57 -9.07
N VAL A 38 9.54 -9.34 -8.33
CA VAL A 38 10.90 -9.74 -8.74
C VAL A 38 11.08 -11.26 -8.70
N CYS A 39 10.85 -11.87 -7.53
CA CYS A 39 10.86 -13.32 -7.32
C CYS A 39 10.16 -13.67 -5.99
N ARG A 40 10.03 -14.96 -5.67
CA ARG A 40 9.34 -15.41 -4.45
C ARG A 40 9.98 -14.88 -3.16
N ASP A 41 11.31 -14.90 -3.05
CA ASP A 41 12.02 -14.37 -1.88
C ASP A 41 11.66 -12.89 -1.62
N TRP A 42 11.60 -12.10 -2.68
CA TRP A 42 11.25 -10.67 -2.60
C TRP A 42 9.79 -10.47 -2.25
N GLN A 43 8.90 -11.25 -2.89
CA GLN A 43 7.48 -11.23 -2.60
C GLN A 43 7.20 -11.50 -1.12
N ASP A 44 7.76 -12.58 -0.58
CA ASP A 44 7.52 -13.03 0.79
C ASP A 44 8.04 -12.02 1.82
N ALA A 45 9.15 -11.34 1.51
CA ALA A 45 9.71 -10.30 2.38
C ALA A 45 8.93 -8.98 2.32
N VAL A 46 8.46 -8.58 1.14
CA VAL A 46 7.90 -7.25 0.90
C VAL A 46 6.39 -7.19 1.14
N GLU A 47 5.63 -8.24 0.81
CA GLU A 47 4.18 -8.25 0.97
C GLU A 47 3.71 -7.91 2.40
N PRO A 48 4.35 -8.39 3.48
CA PRO A 48 4.00 -7.97 4.84
C PRO A 48 4.03 -6.45 5.05
N ALA A 49 5.01 -5.76 4.47
CA ALA A 49 5.12 -4.30 4.55
C ALA A 49 4.18 -3.60 3.57
N ASN A 50 4.02 -4.13 2.37
CA ASN A 50 3.18 -3.56 1.31
C ASN A 50 1.68 -3.60 1.66
N PHE A 51 1.23 -4.67 2.31
CA PHE A 51 -0.18 -4.85 2.73
C PHE A 51 -0.47 -4.38 4.16
N ALA A 52 0.53 -3.91 4.92
CA ALA A 52 0.36 -3.51 6.32
C ALA A 52 -0.68 -2.40 6.52
N SER A 53 -0.65 -1.40 5.64
CA SER A 53 -1.54 -0.24 5.71
C SER A 53 -2.03 0.11 4.31
N LEU A 54 -3.33 -0.07 4.06
CA LEU A 54 -3.94 0.24 2.77
C LEU A 54 -4.87 1.45 2.88
N ARG A 55 -4.78 2.32 1.89
CA ARG A 55 -5.77 3.37 1.66
C ARG A 55 -6.55 3.02 0.40
N VAL A 56 -7.86 2.92 0.54
CA VAL A 56 -8.79 2.55 -0.52
C VAL A 56 -9.86 3.62 -0.66
N THR A 57 -10.36 3.84 -1.86
CA THR A 57 -11.57 4.61 -2.14
C THR A 57 -12.75 3.67 -2.38
N ALA A 58 -13.95 4.21 -2.54
CA ALA A 58 -15.11 3.41 -2.94
C ALA A 58 -14.89 2.66 -4.27
N GLY A 59 -14.11 3.25 -5.20
CA GLY A 59 -13.78 2.62 -6.48
C GLY A 59 -12.83 1.43 -6.36
N ASP A 60 -11.99 1.40 -5.31
CA ASP A 60 -10.95 0.37 -5.13
C ASP A 60 -11.46 -0.88 -4.40
N LEU A 61 -12.72 -0.90 -3.96
CA LEU A 61 -13.26 -1.97 -3.11
C LEU A 61 -13.26 -3.34 -3.79
N ALA A 62 -13.55 -3.39 -5.09
CA ALA A 62 -13.52 -4.64 -5.86
C ALA A 62 -12.09 -5.23 -5.90
N ASP A 63 -11.11 -4.38 -6.20
CA ASP A 63 -9.70 -4.77 -6.26
C ASP A 63 -9.19 -5.18 -4.88
N PHE A 64 -9.55 -4.43 -3.83
CA PHE A 64 -9.21 -4.76 -2.45
C PHE A 64 -9.66 -6.18 -2.08
N VAL A 65 -10.91 -6.55 -2.40
CA VAL A 65 -11.44 -7.90 -2.10
C VAL A 65 -10.66 -8.98 -2.87
N SER A 66 -10.25 -8.70 -4.11
CA SER A 66 -9.49 -9.66 -4.93
C SER A 66 -8.02 -9.79 -4.50
N LEU A 67 -7.40 -8.70 -4.04
CA LEU A 67 -5.97 -8.65 -3.74
C LEU A 67 -5.65 -9.06 -2.30
N VAL A 68 -6.55 -8.76 -1.36
CA VAL A 68 -6.37 -9.04 0.09
C VAL A 68 -7.00 -10.39 0.42
N VAL A 69 -6.40 -11.44 -0.13
CA VAL A 69 -6.81 -12.84 0.03
C VAL A 69 -5.68 -13.68 0.65
N GLY A 70 -6.06 -14.84 1.22
CA GLY A 70 -5.10 -15.79 1.77
C GLY A 70 -4.15 -15.17 2.79
N PRO A 71 -2.82 -15.41 2.68
CA PRO A 71 -1.83 -14.87 3.61
C PRO A 71 -1.85 -13.35 3.72
N ARG A 72 -2.23 -12.61 2.66
CA ARG A 72 -2.22 -11.14 2.68
C ARG A 72 -3.20 -10.54 3.69
N ARG A 73 -4.28 -11.24 4.02
CA ARG A 73 -5.23 -10.83 5.07
C ARG A 73 -4.56 -10.71 6.43
N ARG A 74 -3.58 -11.56 6.74
CA ARG A 74 -2.86 -11.55 8.03
C ARG A 74 -1.85 -10.40 8.13
N TYR A 75 -1.48 -9.81 6.99
CA TYR A 75 -0.55 -8.69 6.95
C TYR A 75 -1.25 -7.36 7.18
N LEU A 76 -2.53 -7.25 6.85
CA LEU A 76 -3.31 -6.03 7.00
C LEU A 76 -3.45 -5.63 8.47
N LYS A 77 -2.89 -4.47 8.82
CA LYS A 77 -3.00 -3.86 10.16
C LYS A 77 -3.91 -2.65 10.16
N HIS A 78 -3.88 -1.86 9.08
CA HIS A 78 -4.68 -0.64 8.96
C HIS A 78 -5.37 -0.56 7.59
N LEU A 79 -6.65 -0.20 7.60
CA LEU A 79 -7.44 0.06 6.40
C LEU A 79 -8.07 1.46 6.51
N LEU A 80 -7.75 2.33 5.56
CA LEU A 80 -8.28 3.69 5.48
C LEU A 80 -9.20 3.80 4.27
N LEU A 81 -10.49 4.05 4.50
CA LEU A 81 -11.46 4.34 3.44
C LEU A 81 -11.52 5.85 3.18
N GLY A 82 -11.13 6.27 1.98
CA GLY A 82 -11.31 7.63 1.48
C GLY A 82 -12.71 7.81 0.91
N ILE A 83 -13.48 8.72 1.49
CA ILE A 83 -14.82 9.10 1.01
C ILE A 83 -14.71 10.48 0.36
N GLU A 84 -15.09 10.57 -0.92
CA GLU A 84 -15.21 11.86 -1.60
C GLU A 84 -16.54 12.51 -1.19
N LEU A 85 -16.47 13.70 -0.61
CA LEU A 85 -17.66 14.45 -0.26
C LEU A 85 -18.19 15.21 -1.49
N PRO A 86 -19.51 15.23 -1.70
CA PRO A 86 -20.11 16.08 -2.71
C PRO A 86 -19.72 17.54 -2.49
N LYS A 87 -19.58 18.31 -3.58
CA LYS A 87 -19.38 19.76 -3.48
C LYS A 87 -20.66 20.38 -2.92
N TYR A 88 -20.57 21.06 -1.78
CA TYR A 88 -21.69 21.82 -1.23
C TYR A 88 -22.03 22.97 -2.17
N ASN A 89 -23.28 23.01 -2.64
CA ASN A 89 -23.79 24.15 -3.40
C ASN A 89 -24.14 25.26 -2.39
N THR A 90 -23.29 26.29 -2.30
CA THR A 90 -23.44 27.41 -1.35
C THR A 90 -24.63 28.33 -1.67
N ALA A 91 -25.36 28.08 -2.75
CA ALA A 91 -26.48 28.90 -3.21
C ALA A 91 -27.74 28.82 -2.31
N GLN A 92 -27.82 27.90 -1.34
CA GLN A 92 -29.00 27.76 -0.47
C GLN A 92 -28.90 28.52 0.86
N GLY A 93 -27.81 29.26 1.11
CA GLY A 93 -27.55 29.92 2.40
C GLY A 93 -27.82 31.44 2.48
N GLN A 94 -28.26 32.10 1.40
CA GLN A 94 -28.37 33.56 1.33
C GLN A 94 -29.81 34.12 1.36
N GLY A 95 -30.84 33.28 1.51
CA GLY A 95 -32.25 33.70 1.45
C GLY A 95 -32.95 33.98 2.78
N ALA A 96 -32.29 33.95 3.93
CA ALA A 96 -32.95 33.96 5.25
C ALA A 96 -32.46 35.06 6.22
N ARG A 97 -32.02 36.21 5.72
CA ARG A 97 -31.60 37.35 6.58
C ARG A 97 -32.19 38.72 6.25
N ASP A 98 -33.08 38.82 5.26
CA ASP A 98 -33.82 40.06 5.01
C ASP A 98 -35.31 39.83 5.29
N GLY A 99 -35.75 40.27 6.47
CA GLY A 99 -37.13 40.20 6.96
C GLY A 99 -37.24 40.70 8.39
#